data_AF-A0A366R8J6-F1
#
_entry.id   AF-A0A366R8J6-F1
#
_cell.length_a   1.000
_cell.length_b   1.000
_cell.length_c   1.000
_cell.angle_alpha   90.00
_cell.angle_beta   90.00
_cell.angle_gamma   90.00
#
_symmetry.space_group_name_H-M   'P 1'
#
loop_
_entity.id
_entity.type
_entity.pdbx_description
1 polymer ?
#
loop_
_entity_poly.entity_id
_entity_poly.type
_entity_poly.pdbx_seq_one_letter_code
_entity_poly.pdbx_strand_id
1 'polypeptide(L)'
;MYIAKFIEILDLANVDNLNNVTYHTLVDWIKSGIVRYYDSLQTTHPDLTTFKEAGGKLLHYHCESDPSIPAGSSVHYWQSVRSIMYPKLSDKNQFYLVPEQLTVARTLFSQVLILRTT
;
A
#
# COMPACT_ATOMS: atom_id res chain seq x y z
N MET A 1 13.87 -14.00 16.49
CA MET A 1 14.52 -13.62 15.23
C MET A 1 14.48 -12.14 14.95
N TYR A 2 13.36 -11.45 15.19
CA TYR A 2 13.21 -10.06 14.80
C TYR A 2 14.09 -9.05 15.57
N ILE A 3 14.06 -9.09 16.91
CA ILE A 3 14.65 -8.04 17.76
C ILE A 3 16.18 -7.98 17.62
N ALA A 4 16.89 -9.04 18.04
CA ALA A 4 18.34 -9.06 18.02
C ALA A 4 18.92 -8.82 16.61
N LYS A 5 18.37 -9.47 15.59
CA LYS A 5 18.90 -9.39 14.22
C LYS A 5 18.56 -8.08 13.50
N PHE A 6 17.30 -7.64 13.54
CA PHE A 6 16.85 -6.54 12.69
C PHE A 6 16.71 -5.20 13.43
N ILE A 7 16.53 -5.22 14.76
CA ILE A 7 16.45 -3.99 15.58
C ILE A 7 17.81 -3.67 16.21
N GLU A 8 18.46 -4.64 16.83
CA GLU A 8 19.75 -4.44 17.51
C GLU A 8 20.97 -4.68 16.60
N ILE A 9 20.76 -5.28 15.41
CA ILE A 9 21.82 -5.55 14.41
C ILE A 9 22.92 -6.46 14.98
N LEU A 10 22.50 -7.51 15.69
CA LEU A 10 23.37 -8.57 16.20
C LEU A 10 23.23 -9.82 15.35
N ASP A 11 24.31 -10.58 15.16
CA ASP A 11 24.26 -11.89 14.52
C ASP A 11 23.74 -12.97 15.47
N LEU A 12 22.52 -12.75 15.98
CA LEU A 12 21.84 -13.61 16.93
C LEU A 12 20.41 -13.91 16.45
N ALA A 13 19.98 -15.15 16.64
CA ALA A 13 18.63 -15.55 16.28
C ALA A 13 17.56 -15.02 17.24
N ASN A 14 17.87 -14.72 18.50
CA ASN A 14 16.93 -14.19 19.48
C ASN A 14 17.65 -13.33 20.52
N VAL A 15 16.88 -12.53 21.26
CA VAL A 15 17.34 -11.99 22.55
C VAL A 15 17.36 -13.11 23.58
N ASP A 16 18.26 -13.03 24.56
CA ASP A 16 18.46 -14.11 25.55
C ASP A 16 17.22 -14.34 26.43
N ASN A 17 16.54 -13.27 26.82
CA ASN A 17 15.29 -13.30 27.58
C ASN A 17 14.56 -11.95 27.47
N LEU A 18 13.35 -11.87 28.05
CA LEU A 18 12.54 -10.65 28.09
C LEU A 18 12.46 -10.03 29.49
N ASN A 19 13.44 -10.30 30.37
CA ASN A 19 13.45 -9.71 31.70
C ASN A 19 13.54 -8.19 31.59
N ASN A 20 12.71 -7.47 32.35
CA ASN A 20 12.58 -6.01 32.32
C ASN A 20 12.12 -5.42 30.96
N VAL A 21 11.65 -6.25 30.01
CA VAL A 21 10.99 -5.76 28.80
C VAL A 21 9.55 -5.36 29.15
N THR A 22 9.22 -4.09 28.90
CA THR A 22 7.86 -3.57 29.12
C THR A 22 7.07 -3.54 27.82
N TYR A 23 5.76 -3.30 27.91
CA TYR A 23 4.93 -2.99 26.75
C TYR A 23 5.51 -1.84 25.91
N HIS A 24 6.04 -0.79 26.56
CA HIS A 24 6.65 0.34 25.87
C HIS A 24 7.89 -0.10 25.08
N THR A 25 8.74 -0.93 25.68
CA THR A 25 9.93 -1.49 25.03
C THR A 25 9.56 -2.26 23.75
N LEU A 26 8.52 -3.08 23.80
CA LEU A 26 8.02 -3.81 22.63
C LEU A 26 7.51 -2.84 21.55
N VAL A 27 6.72 -1.83 21.93
CA VAL A 27 6.21 -0.81 21.01
C VAL A 27 7.36 -0.06 20.33
N ASP A 28 8.41 0.30 21.07
CA ASP A 28 9.56 1.02 20.53
C ASP A 28 10.35 0.17 19.54
N TRP A 29 10.53 -1.13 19.80
CA TRP A 29 11.18 -2.04 18.85
C TRP A 29 10.38 -2.16 17.55
N ILE A 30 9.05 -2.28 17.61
CA ILE A 30 8.20 -2.33 16.42
C ILE A 30 8.28 -1.02 15.63
N LYS A 31 8.14 0.13 16.32
CA LYS A 31 8.28 1.45 15.68
C LYS A 31 9.63 1.61 15.00
N SER A 32 10.70 1.20 15.69
CA SER A 32 12.08 1.28 15.17
C SER A 32 12.23 0.49 13.88
N GLY A 33 11.69 -0.73 13.82
CA GLY A 33 11.76 -1.54 12.61
C GLY A 33 10.90 -0.99 11.47
N ILE A 34 9.68 -0.52 11.76
CA ILE A 34 8.81 0.11 10.74
C ILE A 34 9.52 1.30 10.10
N VAL A 35 10.12 2.18 10.91
CA VAL A 35 10.83 3.36 10.40
C VAL A 35 12.10 2.96 9.66
N ARG A 36 12.91 2.06 10.23
CA ARG A 36 14.20 1.66 9.65
C ARG A 36 14.05 0.99 8.29
N TYR A 37 13.04 0.15 8.12
CA TYR A 37 12.85 -0.63 6.90
C TYR A 37 11.67 -0.13 6.08
N TYR A 38 11.25 1.13 6.29
CA TYR A 38 10.12 1.71 5.59
C TYR A 38 10.37 1.72 4.07
N ASP A 39 11.59 2.03 3.65
CA ASP A 39 11.99 2.14 2.25
C ASP A 39 12.13 0.80 1.51
N SER A 40 12.36 -0.29 2.25
CA SER A 40 12.72 -1.61 1.71
C SER A 40 11.60 -2.65 1.86
N LEU A 41 10.76 -2.53 2.89
CA LEU A 41 9.64 -3.46 3.13
C LEU A 41 8.29 -2.90 2.70
N GLN A 42 8.13 -1.57 2.60
CA GLN A 42 6.88 -0.99 2.11
C GLN A 42 6.88 -0.87 0.60
N THR A 43 5.79 -1.27 -0.03
CA THR A 43 5.55 -1.14 -1.48
C THR A 43 4.49 -0.07 -1.76
N THR A 44 4.56 1.04 -1.01
CA THR A 44 3.55 2.12 -1.02
C THR A 44 4.04 3.39 -1.67
N HIS A 45 5.15 3.33 -2.43
CA HIS A 45 5.70 4.49 -3.14
C HIS A 45 4.66 5.05 -4.13
N PRO A 46 4.21 6.30 -3.95
CA PRO A 46 3.06 6.84 -4.70
C PRO A 46 3.47 7.63 -5.96
N ASP A 47 4.73 8.02 -6.09
CA ASP A 47 5.22 8.67 -7.31
C ASP A 47 5.53 7.60 -8.36
N LEU A 48 4.70 7.56 -9.41
CA LEU A 48 4.82 6.62 -10.51
C LEU A 48 5.37 7.28 -11.78
N THR A 49 6.03 8.45 -11.66
CA THR A 49 6.53 9.22 -12.81
C THR A 49 7.42 8.38 -13.71
N THR A 50 8.43 7.70 -13.14
CA THR A 50 9.35 6.84 -13.91
C THR A 50 8.62 5.72 -14.64
N PHE A 51 7.63 5.08 -13.98
CA PHE A 51 6.83 4.00 -14.59
C PHE A 51 5.98 4.52 -15.75
N LYS A 52 5.35 5.70 -15.56
CA LYS A 52 4.54 6.36 -16.58
C LYS A 52 5.38 6.83 -17.78
N GLU A 53 6.52 7.45 -17.54
CA GLU A 53 7.43 7.93 -18.59
C GLU A 53 8.01 6.79 -19.44
N ALA A 54 8.19 5.61 -18.84
CA ALA A 54 8.55 4.39 -19.57
C ALA A 54 7.38 3.79 -20.40
N GLY A 55 6.20 4.41 -20.42
CA GLY A 55 5.01 3.94 -21.14
C GLY A 55 4.21 2.86 -20.40
N GLY A 56 4.47 2.67 -19.10
CA GLY A 56 3.77 1.70 -18.27
C GLY A 56 2.28 2.00 -18.14
N LYS A 57 1.45 0.95 -18.12
CA LYS A 57 0.02 1.01 -17.83
C LYS A 57 -0.28 0.13 -16.63
N LEU A 58 -1.04 0.66 -15.67
CA LEU A 58 -1.40 -0.05 -14.45
C LEU A 58 -2.92 -0.21 -14.39
N LEU A 59 -3.37 -1.42 -14.08
CA LEU A 59 -4.75 -1.71 -13.67
C LEU A 59 -4.68 -2.33 -12.28
N HIS A 60 -5.32 -1.69 -11.30
CA HIS A 60 -5.35 -2.14 -9.91
C HIS A 60 -6.81 -2.45 -9.55
N TYR A 61 -7.05 -3.62 -8.96
CA TYR A 61 -8.35 -4.06 -8.48
C TYR A 61 -8.20 -4.70 -7.09
N HIS A 62 -9.25 -4.61 -6.28
CA HIS A 62 -9.31 -5.23 -4.96
C HIS A 62 -10.75 -5.69 -4.70
N CYS A 63 -10.93 -6.92 -4.24
CA CYS A 63 -12.25 -7.42 -3.84
C CYS A 63 -12.73 -6.72 -2.56
N GLU A 64 -13.96 -6.21 -2.53
CA GLU A 64 -14.52 -5.57 -1.32
C GLU A 64 -14.67 -6.57 -0.17
N SER A 65 -14.95 -7.82 -0.50
CA SER A 65 -15.20 -8.91 0.44
C SER A 65 -13.92 -9.69 0.80
N ASP A 66 -12.73 -9.15 0.55
CA ASP A 66 -11.47 -9.78 0.96
C ASP A 66 -11.35 -9.75 2.51
N PRO A 67 -11.30 -10.91 3.18
CA PRO A 67 -11.20 -10.96 4.64
C PRO A 67 -9.76 -10.83 5.15
N SER A 68 -8.77 -10.90 4.26
CA SER A 68 -7.34 -10.94 4.59
C SER A 68 -6.68 -9.57 4.49
N ILE A 69 -7.02 -8.78 3.46
CA ILE A 69 -6.49 -7.43 3.26
C ILE A 69 -7.67 -6.46 3.08
N PRO A 70 -7.73 -5.35 3.85
CA PRO A 70 -8.83 -4.40 3.71
C PRO A 70 -8.80 -3.69 2.34
N ALA A 71 -9.89 -3.75 1.58
CA ALA A 71 -10.02 -3.03 0.30
C ALA A 71 -9.80 -1.51 0.42
N GLY A 72 -10.08 -0.94 1.61
CA GLY A 72 -9.79 0.47 1.92
C GLY A 72 -8.31 0.84 1.77
N SER A 73 -7.37 -0.11 1.90
CA SER A 73 -5.95 0.12 1.66
C SER A 73 -5.64 0.46 0.20
N SER A 74 -6.30 -0.19 -0.76
CA SER A 74 -6.18 0.14 -2.19
C SER A 74 -6.77 1.51 -2.51
N VAL A 75 -7.88 1.89 -1.86
CA VAL A 75 -8.45 3.24 -2.00
C VAL A 75 -7.46 4.28 -1.48
N HIS A 76 -6.85 4.05 -0.31
CA HIS A 76 -5.86 4.94 0.27
C HIS A 76 -4.62 5.09 -0.63
N TYR A 77 -4.09 3.99 -1.15
CA TYR A 77 -2.95 4.03 -2.07
C TYR A 77 -3.28 4.74 -3.39
N TRP A 78 -4.47 4.51 -3.95
CA TRP A 78 -4.90 5.25 -5.14
C TRP A 78 -4.98 6.76 -4.87
N GLN A 79 -5.50 7.17 -3.71
CA GLN A 79 -5.56 8.58 -3.31
C GLN A 79 -4.16 9.21 -3.14
N SER A 80 -3.19 8.46 -2.62
CA SER A 80 -1.81 8.95 -2.46
C SER A 80 -1.10 9.12 -3.82
N VAL A 81 -1.24 8.16 -4.72
CA VAL A 81 -0.73 8.29 -6.10
C VAL A 81 -1.39 9.49 -6.79
N ARG A 82 -2.71 9.63 -6.66
CA ARG A 82 -3.48 10.74 -7.24
C ARG A 82 -2.98 12.10 -6.76
N SER A 83 -2.85 12.29 -5.46
CA SER A 83 -2.48 13.59 -4.87
C SER A 83 -1.07 14.02 -5.26
N ILE A 84 -0.16 13.07 -5.44
CA ILE A 84 1.24 13.31 -5.79
C ILE A 84 1.41 13.53 -7.30
N MET A 85 0.83 12.67 -8.12
CA MET A 85 0.97 12.75 -9.58
C MET A 85 0.10 13.86 -10.21
N TYR A 86 -1.03 14.20 -9.57
CA TYR A 86 -2.03 15.13 -10.14
C TYR A 86 -2.60 16.13 -9.12
N PRO A 87 -1.76 16.92 -8.42
CA PRO A 87 -2.18 17.78 -7.31
C PRO A 87 -3.16 18.90 -7.71
N LYS A 88 -3.20 19.28 -9.00
CA LYS A 88 -4.00 20.42 -9.51
C LYS A 88 -5.34 20.02 -10.10
N LEU A 89 -5.64 18.72 -10.20
CA LEU A 89 -6.94 18.28 -10.70
C LEU A 89 -7.99 18.39 -9.59
N SER A 90 -9.22 18.77 -9.96
CA SER A 90 -10.36 18.74 -9.05
C SER A 90 -10.95 17.32 -8.97
N ASP A 91 -11.58 16.97 -7.84
CA ASP A 91 -12.22 15.66 -7.62
C ASP A 91 -13.12 15.22 -8.77
N LYS A 92 -13.89 16.19 -9.33
CA LYS A 92 -14.76 15.95 -10.46
C LYS A 92 -14.00 15.59 -11.73
N ASN A 93 -12.88 16.25 -12.02
CA ASN A 93 -12.10 16.00 -13.24
C ASN A 93 -11.24 14.73 -13.11
N GLN A 94 -11.01 14.23 -11.90
CA GLN A 94 -10.14 13.07 -11.64
C GLN A 94 -10.84 11.73 -11.88
N PHE A 95 -12.14 11.65 -11.61
CA PHE A 95 -12.94 10.45 -11.90
C PHE A 95 -12.98 10.15 -13.41
N TYR A 96 -12.85 11.18 -14.26
CA TYR A 96 -12.84 11.05 -15.73
C TYR A 96 -11.44 10.87 -16.34
N LEU A 97 -10.36 11.17 -15.61
CA LEU A 97 -8.98 11.03 -16.11
C LEU A 97 -8.32 9.70 -15.73
N VAL A 98 -8.96 8.93 -14.84
CA VAL A 98 -8.60 7.54 -14.55
C VAL A 98 -9.85 6.66 -14.70
N PRO A 99 -10.37 6.44 -15.93
CA PRO A 99 -11.69 5.86 -16.14
C PRO A 99 -11.86 4.40 -15.71
N GLU A 100 -10.83 3.71 -15.17
CA GLU A 100 -10.89 2.25 -15.00
C GLU A 100 -10.30 1.69 -13.69
N GLN A 101 -9.95 2.50 -12.68
CA GLN A 101 -9.23 1.98 -11.49
C GLN A 101 -10.03 1.82 -10.20
N LEU A 102 -11.34 2.07 -10.18
CA LEU A 102 -12.14 1.84 -8.96
C LEU A 102 -13.35 0.95 -9.23
N THR A 103 -13.14 -0.21 -9.83
CA THR A 103 -14.09 -1.32 -9.62
C THR A 103 -13.76 -1.96 -8.28
N VAL A 104 -14.31 -1.39 -7.20
CA VAL A 104 -14.56 -2.16 -5.99
C VAL A 104 -15.58 -3.22 -6.40
N ALA A 105 -15.12 -4.45 -6.59
CA ALA A 105 -15.99 -5.55 -6.97
C ALA A 105 -16.92 -5.84 -5.78
N ARG A 106 -18.06 -5.14 -5.75
CA ARG A 106 -19.22 -5.56 -4.97
C ARG A 106 -19.56 -6.97 -5.42
N THR A 107 -19.64 -7.86 -4.44
CA THR A 107 -20.04 -9.26 -4.53
C THR A 107 -20.96 -9.51 -5.74
N LEU A 108 -20.47 -10.28 -6.72
CA LEU A 108 -21.12 -10.74 -7.96
C LEU A 108 -22.65 -10.51 -8.01
N PHE A 109 -23.13 -9.56 -8.82
CA PHE A 109 -24.31 -9.69 -9.71
C PHE A 109 -24.50 -8.42 -10.58
N SER A 110 -24.73 -8.66 -11.89
CA SER A 110 -25.31 -7.78 -12.91
C SER A 110 -24.38 -6.95 -13.82
N GLN A 111 -24.33 -7.42 -15.08
CA GLN A 111 -24.23 -6.69 -16.35
C GLN A 111 -22.86 -6.17 -16.84
N VAL A 112 -22.33 -6.95 -17.81
CA VAL A 112 -21.88 -6.52 -19.14
C VAL A 112 -21.41 -5.06 -19.27
N LEU A 113 -20.13 -4.88 -19.55
CA LEU A 113 -19.64 -3.70 -20.27
C LEU A 113 -18.90 -4.14 -21.54
N ILE A 114 -19.59 -3.97 -22.66
CA ILE A 114 -19.04 -4.10 -24.02
C ILE A 114 -18.08 -2.94 -24.24
N LEU A 115 -16.79 -3.22 -24.38
CA LEU A 115 -15.81 -2.25 -24.84
C LEU A 115 -15.93 -2.13 -26.36
N ARG A 116 -16.64 -1.09 -26.83
CA ARG A 116 -16.39 -0.54 -28.17
C ARG A 116 -15.31 0.52 -28.06
N THR A 117 -14.12 0.20 -28.57
CA THR A 117 -13.13 1.20 -28.95
C THR A 117 -13.64 1.96 -30.17
N THR A 118 -13.61 3.29 -30.12
CA THR A 118 -13.58 4.11 -31.35
C THR A 118 -12.21 4.04 -31.98
#